data_AF-A0A562D7Z8-F1
#
_entry.id   AF-A0A562D7Z8-F1
#
_cell.length_a   1.000
_cell.length_b   1.000
_cell.length_c   1.000
_cell.angle_alpha   90.00
_cell.angle_beta   90.00
_cell.angle_gamma   90.00
#
_symmetry.space_group_name_H-M   'P 1'
#
loop_
_entity.id
_entity.type
_entity.pdbx_description
1 polymer ?
#
loop_
_entity_poly.entity_id
_entity_poly.type
_entity_poly.pdbx_seq_one_letter_code
_entity_poly.pdbx_strand_id
1 'polypeptide(L)' 'MSQPDGDDLLLHELRNRLNLLGFALHAYRRERDPEHLDALEAAYEAVVAAVERLDAERREGRQERGPAPLPGP' A
#
# COMPACT_ATOMS: atom_id res chain seq x y z
N MET A 1 17.86 18.21 -2.26
CA MET A 1 16.64 17.66 -1.63
C MET A 1 16.65 16.17 -1.91
N SER A 2 16.68 15.33 -0.88
CA SER A 2 16.68 13.87 -1.07
C SER A 2 15.33 13.46 -1.65
N GLN A 3 15.37 12.71 -2.75
CA GLN A 3 14.19 12.09 -3.32
C GLN A 3 13.59 11.13 -2.27
N PRO A 4 12.27 11.15 -2.02
CA PRO A 4 11.67 10.22 -1.06
C PRO A 4 11.97 8.80 -1.52
N ASP A 5 12.37 7.94 -0.58
CA ASP A 5 12.54 6.51 -0.85
C ASP A 5 11.19 5.94 -1.34
N GLY A 6 11.24 4.97 -2.26
CA GLY A 6 10.04 4.38 -2.87
C GLY A 6 9.03 3.86 -1.83
N ASP A 7 9.56 3.36 -0.72
CA ASP A 7 8.80 2.90 0.45
C ASP A 7 7.97 4.03 1.10
N ASP A 8 8.50 5.25 1.21
CA ASP A 8 7.79 6.38 1.83
C ASP A 8 6.60 6.81 0.97
N LEU A 9 6.75 6.80 -0.34
CA LEU A 9 5.66 7.09 -1.28
C LEU A 9 4.57 6.02 -1.19
N LEU A 10 4.95 4.74 -1.16
CA LEU A 10 4.03 3.62 -1.00
C LEU A 10 3.23 3.70 0.31
N LEU A 11 3.91 3.96 1.42
CA LEU A 11 3.29 4.11 2.73
C LEU A 11 2.32 5.30 2.76
N HIS A 12 2.70 6.41 2.12
CA HIS A 12 1.82 7.56 1.98
C HIS A 12 0.55 7.20 1.21
N GLU A 13 0.68 6.52 0.07
CA GLU A 13 -0.47 6.13 -0.73
C GLU A 13 -1.37 5.12 0.01
N LEU A 14 -0.79 4.14 0.71
CA LEU A 14 -1.53 3.18 1.54
C LEU A 14 -2.36 3.91 2.62
N ARG A 15 -1.74 4.86 3.32
CA ARG A 15 -2.42 5.67 4.35
C ARG A 15 -3.58 6.47 3.74
N ASN A 16 -3.38 7.06 2.57
CA ASN A 16 -4.43 7.80 1.89
C ASN A 16 -5.64 6.91 1.55
N ARG A 17 -5.39 5.69 1.04
CA ARG A 17 -6.45 4.73 0.67
C ARG A 17 -7.21 4.23 1.90
N LEU A 18 -6.52 3.98 3.01
CA LEU A 18 -7.16 3.64 4.29
C LEU A 18 -8.03 4.79 4.83
N ASN A 19 -7.60 6.04 4.68
CA ASN A 19 -8.41 7.20 5.06
C ASN A 19 -9.70 7.28 4.23
N LEU A 20 -9.62 7.10 2.91
CA LEU A 20 -10.79 7.08 2.02
C LEU A 20 -11.79 5.99 2.41
N LEU A 21 -11.31 4.79 2.73
CA LEU A 21 -12.13 3.70 3.22
C LEU A 21 -12.84 4.07 4.54
N GLY A 22 -12.12 4.71 5.47
CA GLY A 22 -12.71 5.23 6.71
C GLY A 22 -13.79 6.29 6.47
N PHE A 23 -13.56 7.23 5.55
CA PHE A 23 -14.52 8.27 5.20
C PHE A 23 -15.77 7.71 4.53
N ALA A 24 -15.62 6.81 3.55
CA ALA A 24 -16.73 6.16 2.87
C ALA A 24 -17.59 5.33 3.86
N LEU A 25 -16.95 4.58 4.77
CA LEU A 25 -17.68 3.84 5.81
C LEU A 25 -18.44 4.77 6.75
N HIS A 26 -17.82 5.88 7.15
CA HIS A 26 -18.47 6.87 8.01
C HIS A 26 -19.69 7.49 7.32
N ALA A 27 -19.54 7.88 6.05
CA ALA A 27 -20.62 8.44 5.24
C ALA A 27 -21.77 7.43 5.06
N TYR A 28 -21.46 6.18 4.69
CA TYR A 28 -22.44 5.09 4.62
C TYR A 28 -23.22 4.92 5.93
N ARG A 29 -22.52 4.89 7.08
CA ARG A 29 -23.18 4.73 8.38
C ARG A 29 -24.09 5.89 8.74
N ARG A 30 -23.78 7.10 8.27
CA ARG A 30 -24.55 8.32 8.51
C ARG A 30 -25.78 8.41 7.61
N GLU A 31 -25.60 8.15 6.32
CA GLU A 31 -26.59 8.45 5.28
C GLU A 31 -27.33 7.21 4.79
N ARG A 32 -26.80 6.00 5.07
CA ARG A 32 -27.30 4.71 4.57
C ARG A 32 -27.36 4.62 3.05
N ASP A 33 -26.55 5.43 2.37
CA ASP A 33 -26.48 5.51 0.92
C ASP A 33 -25.53 4.43 0.35
N PRO A 34 -26.02 3.49 -0.47
CA PRO A 34 -25.20 2.45 -1.07
C PRO A 34 -24.09 2.96 -2.01
N GLU A 35 -24.15 4.19 -2.55
CA GLU A 35 -23.05 4.74 -3.36
C GLU A 35 -21.73 4.82 -2.56
N HIS A 36 -21.81 5.02 -1.24
CA HIS A 36 -20.63 5.01 -0.37
C HIS A 36 -20.04 3.60 -0.19
N LEU A 37 -20.79 2.53 -0.49
CA LEU A 37 -20.25 1.16 -0.49
C LEU A 37 -19.38 0.91 -1.72
N ASP A 38 -19.76 1.44 -2.89
CA ASP A 38 -18.93 1.34 -4.10
C ASP A 38 -17.59 2.05 -3.91
N ALA A 39 -17.62 3.23 -3.27
CA ALA A 39 -16.40 3.95 -2.88
C ALA A 39 -15.55 3.17 -1.86
N LEU A 40 -16.19 2.45 -0.94
CA LEU A 40 -15.53 1.59 0.04
C LEU A 40 -14.82 0.41 -0.62
N GLU A 41 -15.48 -0.25 -1.56
CA GLU A 41 -14.96 -1.37 -2.34
C GLU A 41 -13.76 -0.95 -3.17
N ALA A 42 -13.87 0.14 -3.93
CA ALA A 42 -12.76 0.67 -4.73
C ALA A 42 -11.55 1.06 -3.87
N ALA A 43 -11.77 1.69 -2.70
CA ALA A 43 -10.70 2.02 -1.78
C ALA A 43 -10.03 0.76 -1.20
N TYR A 44 -10.81 -0.29 -0.92
CA TYR A 44 -10.31 -1.57 -0.44
C TYR A 44 -9.42 -2.26 -1.49
N GLU A 45 -9.87 -2.36 -2.74
CA GLU A 45 -9.08 -2.95 -3.83
C GLU A 45 -7.75 -2.21 -4.03
N ALA A 46 -7.78 -0.88 -3.97
CA ALA A 46 -6.58 -0.05 -4.06
C ALA A 46 -5.61 -0.29 -2.89
N VAL A 47 -6.11 -0.54 -1.67
CA VAL A 47 -5.28 -0.94 -0.52
C VAL A 47 -4.62 -2.29 -0.78
N VAL A 48 -5.38 -3.29 -1.25
CA VAL A 48 -4.86 -4.63 -1.54
C VAL A 48 -3.72 -4.55 -2.56
N ALA A 49 -3.95 -3.87 -3.69
CA ALA A 49 -2.94 -3.69 -4.73
C ALA A 49 -1.67 -2.98 -4.21
N ALA A 50 -1.83 -1.98 -3.33
CA ALA A 50 -0.70 -1.28 -2.74
C ALA A 50 0.14 -2.17 -1.80
N VAL A 51 -0.53 -3.02 -1.02
CA VAL A 51 0.14 -3.99 -0.13
C VAL A 51 0.88 -5.05 -0.94
N GLU A 52 0.27 -5.56 -2.00
CA GLU A 52 0.92 -6.52 -2.90
C GLU A 52 2.18 -5.93 -3.54
N ARG A 53 2.12 -4.66 -3.97
CA ARG A 53 3.28 -3.95 -4.53
C ARG A 53 4.40 -3.78 -3.50
N LEU A 54 4.06 -3.40 -2.28
CA LEU A 54 5.02 -3.30 -1.16
C LEU A 54 5.68 -4.65 -0.85
N ASP A 55 4.91 -5.74 -0.87
CA ASP A 55 5.44 -7.08 -0.64
C ASP A 55 6.36 -7.54 -1.78
N ALA A 56 6.06 -7.18 -3.02
CA ALA A 56 6.90 -7.47 -4.19
C ALA A 56 8.24 -6.72 -4.11
N GLU A 57 8.22 -5.41 -3.88
CA GLU A 57 9.44 -4.57 -3.75
C GLU A 57 10.34 -5.07 -2.61
N ARG A 58 9.74 -5.45 -1.47
CA ARG A 58 10.49 -6.07 -0.35
C ARG A 58 11.08 -7.44 -0.69
N ARG A 59 10.47 -8.22 -1.58
CA ARG A 59 11.03 -9.52 -2.03
C ARG A 59 12.17 -9.31 -3.02
N GLU A 60 12.03 -8.38 -3.95
CA GLU A 60 13.06 -8.02 -4.93
C GLU A 60 14.32 -7.45 -4.25
N GLY A 61 14.16 -6.48 -3.34
CA GLY A 61 15.29 -5.94 -2.58
C GLY A 61 15.99 -6.95 -1.66
N ARG A 62 15.32 -8.07 -1.32
CA ARG A 62 15.95 -9.20 -0.60
C ARG A 62 16.73 -10.14 -1.52
N GLN A 63 16.34 -10.28 -2.79
CA GLN A 63 17.06 -11.12 -3.76
C GLN A 63 18.34 -10.46 -4.26
N GLU A 64 18.35 -9.13 -4.41
CA GLU A 64 19.56 -8.38 -4.81
C GLU A 64 20.65 -8.42 -3.73
N ARG A 65 20.27 -8.62 -2.46
CA ARG A 65 21.16 -8.84 -1.31
C ARG A 65 21.51 -10.33 -1.14
N GLY A 66 21.92 -10.99 -2.21
CA GLY A 66 22.45 -12.35 -2.16
C GLY A 66 23.71 -12.46 -1.27
N PRO A 67 24.01 -13.65 -0.71
CA PRO A 67 25.14 -13.82 0.21
C PRO A 67 26.44 -13.38 -0.45
N ALA A 68 27.21 -12.56 0.26
CA ALA A 68 28.53 -12.13 -0.17
C ALA A 68 29.36 -13.37 -0.57
N PRO A 69 30.07 -13.33 -1.71
CA PRO A 69 30.89 -14.47 -2.11
C PRO A 69 31.88 -14.76 -0.98
N LEU A 70 31.86 -16.01 -0.50
CA LEU A 70 32.85 -16.47 0.46
C LEU A 70 34.24 -16.22 -0.14
N PRO A 71 35.18 -15.59 0.59
CA PRO A 71 36.54 -15.48 0.09
C PRO A 71 37.05 -16.90 -0.16
N GLY A 72 37.46 -17.15 -1.40
CA GLY A 72 38.05 -18.42 -1.81
C GLY A 72 39.35 -18.72 -1.04
N PRO A 73 39.79 -19.99 -1.04
CA PRO A 73 40.88 -20.49 -0.21
C PRO A 73 42.22 -19.82 -0.47
#